data_AF-A0A1A8EWS9-F1
#
_entry.id   AF-A0A1A8EWS9-F1
#
_cell.length_a   1.000
_cell.length_b   1.000
_cell.length_c   1.000
_cell.angle_alpha   90.00
_cell.angle_beta   90.00
_cell.angle_gamma   90.00
#
_symmetry.space_group_name_H-M   'P 1'
#
loop_
_entity.id
_entity.type
_entity.pdbx_description
1 polymer ?
#
loop_
_entity_poly.entity_id
_entity_poly.type
_entity_poly.pdbx_seq_one_letter_code
_entity_poly.pdbx_strand_id
1 'polypeptide(L)'
;MKHVYRVPFERNLRRVKELRAQYVQTIFDLESLDRSHEFIFVDEAGFNIQKRRRGRNIIGQRAIVEVPGQRGGNDTICAAISNHGVIHHHVALGPCNTQHLLRFLVSLEMHYLSRRLKSSRVKSWLPSQTTGAGQ
;
A
#
# COMPACT_ATOMS: atom_id res chain seq x y z
N MET A 1 25.05 -25.48 1.03
CA MET A 1 24.71 -24.18 1.64
C MET A 1 23.26 -24.25 2.10
N LYS A 2 22.96 -24.05 3.39
CA LYS A 2 21.58 -24.17 3.91
C LYS A 2 20.90 -22.81 3.90
N HIS A 3 19.63 -22.79 3.52
CA HIS A 3 18.81 -21.59 3.49
C HIS A 3 18.60 -21.06 4.92
N VAL A 4 18.77 -19.76 5.13
CA VAL A 4 18.42 -19.13 6.41
C VAL A 4 16.90 -19.08 6.51
N TYR A 5 16.33 -19.86 7.42
CA TYR A 5 14.91 -19.81 7.74
C TYR A 5 14.69 -18.75 8.82
N ARG A 6 14.09 -17.62 8.44
CA ARG A 6 13.67 -16.60 9.41
C ARG A 6 12.30 -17.01 9.94
N VAL A 7 12.27 -17.60 11.13
CA VAL A 7 11.01 -17.78 11.88
C VAL A 7 10.68 -16.44 12.52
N PRO A 8 9.55 -15.80 12.18
CA PRO A 8 9.12 -14.61 12.88
C PRO A 8 8.51 -15.04 14.22
N PHE A 9 9.36 -15.32 15.20
CA PHE A 9 8.96 -15.82 16.52
C PHE A 9 7.89 -14.92 17.16
N GLU A 10 8.09 -13.60 17.11
CA GLU A 10 7.15 -12.63 17.65
C GLU A 10 5.78 -12.69 16.96
N ARG A 11 5.73 -12.82 15.62
CA ARG A 11 4.47 -12.94 14.88
C ARG A 11 3.67 -14.20 15.25
N ASN A 12 4.36 -15.22 15.76
CA ASN A 12 3.77 -16.50 16.12
C ASN A 12 3.40 -16.61 17.60
N LEU A 13 3.71 -15.59 18.43
CA LEU A 13 3.30 -15.55 19.83
C LEU A 13 1.78 -15.59 19.96
N ARG A 14 1.27 -16.29 20.98
CA ARG A 14 -0.17 -16.39 21.27
C ARG A 14 -0.83 -15.02 21.35
N ARG A 15 -0.23 -14.10 22.12
CA ARG A 15 -0.68 -12.71 22.25
C ARG A 15 -0.83 -12.00 20.90
N VAL A 16 0.12 -12.16 19.97
CA VAL A 16 0.04 -11.51 18.64
C VAL A 16 -1.05 -12.12 17.78
N LYS A 17 -1.27 -13.44 17.87
CA LYS A 17 -2.39 -14.11 17.20
C LYS A 17 -3.74 -13.66 17.75
N GLU A 18 -3.86 -13.53 19.07
CA GLU A 18 -5.06 -13.01 19.74
C GLU A 18 -5.35 -11.57 19.32
N LEU A 19 -4.34 -10.68 19.29
CA LEU A 19 -4.49 -9.31 18.80
C LEU A 19 -4.97 -9.26 17.34
N ARG A 20 -4.48 -10.15 16.48
CA ARG A 20 -4.96 -10.25 15.08
C ARG A 20 -6.40 -10.74 15.00
N ALA A 21 -6.79 -11.71 15.82
CA ALA A 21 -8.17 -12.19 15.88
C ALA A 21 -9.13 -11.08 16.35
N GLN A 22 -8.73 -10.32 17.38
CA GLN A 22 -9.50 -9.17 17.88
C GLN A 22 -9.64 -8.08 16.81
N TYR A 23 -8.55 -7.75 16.10
CA TYR A 23 -8.59 -6.80 15.01
C TYR A 23 -9.58 -7.21 13.91
N VAL A 24 -9.53 -8.48 13.48
CA VAL A 24 -10.45 -9.02 12.47
C VAL A 24 -11.90 -8.92 12.95
N GLN A 25 -12.19 -9.25 14.21
CA GLN A 25 -13.53 -9.10 14.76
C GLN A 25 -14.00 -7.64 14.72
N THR A 26 -13.13 -6.69 15.07
CA THR A 26 -13.47 -5.25 15.01
C THR A 26 -13.80 -4.80 13.59
N ILE A 27 -13.08 -5.29 12.59
CA ILE A 27 -13.38 -4.98 11.19
C ILE A 27 -14.73 -5.58 10.77
N PHE A 28 -15.03 -6.82 11.14
CA PHE A 28 -16.35 -7.42 10.87
C PHE A 28 -17.49 -6.64 11.52
N ASP A 29 -17.32 -6.23 12.78
CA ASP A 29 -18.32 -5.44 13.49
C ASP A 29 -18.53 -4.09 12.79
N LEU A 30 -17.46 -3.44 12.31
CA LEU A 30 -17.55 -2.21 11.50
C LEU A 30 -18.27 -2.43 10.17
N GLU A 31 -17.98 -3.52 9.46
CA GLU A 31 -18.66 -3.87 8.20
C GLU A 31 -20.13 -4.24 8.41
N SER A 32 -20.51 -4.74 9.59
CA SER A 32 -21.90 -5.07 9.92
C SER A 32 -22.79 -3.84 10.15
N LEU A 33 -22.19 -2.65 10.33
CA LEU A 33 -22.95 -1.42 10.45
C LEU A 33 -23.59 -1.06 9.11
N ASP A 34 -24.85 -0.65 9.12
CA ASP A 34 -25.60 -0.22 7.93
C ASP A 34 -25.18 1.18 7.45
N ARG A 35 -23.87 1.41 7.32
CA ARG A 35 -23.26 2.66 6.88
C ARG A 35 -22.24 2.36 5.80
N SER A 36 -22.17 3.26 4.81
CA SER A 36 -21.13 3.17 3.79
C SER A 36 -19.75 3.44 4.42
N HIS A 37 -18.88 2.44 4.40
CA HIS A 37 -17.49 2.54 4.86
C HIS A 37 -16.53 2.51 3.66
N GLU A 38 -15.56 3.43 3.64
CA GLU A 38 -14.44 3.40 2.68
C GLU A 38 -13.16 3.11 3.45
N PHE A 39 -12.50 2.00 3.10
CA PHE A 39 -11.21 1.63 3.64
C PHE A 39 -10.09 2.16 2.75
N ILE A 40 -9.14 2.87 3.36
CA ILE A 40 -7.91 3.34 2.72
C ILE A 40 -6.74 2.61 3.39
N PHE A 41 -6.05 1.79 2.62
CA PHE A 41 -4.87 1.06 3.06
C PHE A 41 -3.62 1.86 2.68
N VAL A 42 -2.71 2.03 3.63
CA VAL A 42 -1.45 2.75 3.45
C VAL A 42 -0.31 1.81 3.77
N ASP A 43 0.68 1.71 2.89
CA ASP A 43 1.88 0.91 3.12
C ASP A 43 3.12 1.52 2.45
N GLU A 44 4.29 1.04 2.86
CA GLU A 44 5.61 1.42 2.38
C GLU A 44 6.34 0.21 1.77
N ALA A 45 6.96 0.41 0.60
CA ALA A 45 7.83 -0.60 0.00
C ALA A 45 9.16 0.00 -0.49
N GLY A 46 10.26 -0.62 -0.06
CA GLY A 46 11.62 -0.28 -0.52
C GLY A 46 12.07 -1.10 -1.73
N PHE A 47 12.52 -0.41 -2.79
CA PHE A 47 13.07 -0.95 -4.02
C PHE A 47 14.54 -0.57 -4.15
N ASN A 48 15.41 -1.57 -4.32
CA ASN A 48 16.79 -1.31 -4.69
C ASN A 48 16.92 -1.22 -6.22
N ILE A 49 17.28 -0.04 -6.72
CA ILE A 49 17.33 0.26 -8.16
C ILE A 49 18.44 -0.54 -8.88
N GLN A 50 19.53 -0.92 -8.19
CA GLN A 50 20.67 -1.63 -8.80
C GLN A 50 20.59 -3.16 -8.76
N LYS A 51 19.39 -3.75 -8.75
CA LYS A 51 19.27 -5.20 -8.95
C LYS A 51 19.48 -5.58 -10.42
N ARG A 52 20.74 -5.67 -10.86
CA ARG A 52 21.09 -6.35 -12.14
C ARG A 52 20.87 -7.85 -11.98
N ARG A 53 19.84 -8.40 -12.64
CA ARG A 53 19.50 -9.85 -12.59
C ARG A 53 20.29 -10.71 -13.59
N ARG A 54 21.08 -10.10 -14.47
CA ARG A 54 21.84 -10.77 -15.55
C ARG A 54 23.20 -10.09 -15.73
N GLY A 55 24.25 -10.89 -15.93
CA GLY A 55 25.60 -10.46 -16.28
C GLY A 55 26.07 -11.18 -17.55
N ARG A 56 27.14 -10.69 -18.18
CA ARG A 56 27.82 -11.38 -19.29
C ARG A 56 29.11 -11.99 -18.76
N ASN A 57 29.42 -13.20 -19.19
CA ASN A 57 30.74 -13.81 -19.00
C ASN A 57 31.08 -14.65 -20.24
N ILE A 58 32.34 -15.05 -20.33
CA ILE A 58 32.86 -15.99 -21.31
C ILE A 58 32.03 -17.27 -21.28
N ILE A 59 31.74 -17.82 -22.46
CA ILE A 59 30.98 -19.06 -22.62
C ILE A 59 31.68 -20.17 -21.83
N GLY A 60 30.91 -20.90 -21.01
CA GLY A 60 31.44 -21.92 -20.09
C GLY A 60 31.87 -21.40 -18.72
N GLN A 61 31.79 -20.10 -18.46
CA GLN A 61 32.10 -19.51 -17.15
C GLN A 61 30.90 -18.81 -16.52
N ARG A 62 30.77 -18.92 -15.20
CA ARG A 62 29.69 -18.26 -14.44
C ARG A 62 29.91 -16.77 -14.41
N ALA A 63 28.93 -15.95 -14.79
CA ALA A 63 28.99 -14.51 -14.58
C ALA A 63 28.88 -14.19 -13.08
N ILE A 64 30.02 -13.83 -12.46
CA ILE A 64 30.14 -13.47 -11.05
C ILE A 64 30.38 -11.96 -10.97
N VAL A 65 29.63 -11.28 -10.11
CA VAL A 65 29.88 -9.88 -9.75
C VAL A 65 30.25 -9.86 -8.28
N GLU A 66 31.51 -9.60 -7.97
CA GLU A 66 31.94 -9.28 -6.61
C GLU A 66 31.60 -7.81 -6.34
N VAL A 67 30.52 -7.58 -5.59
CA VAL A 67 30.14 -6.23 -5.14
C VAL A 67 30.42 -6.10 -3.64
N PRO A 68 31.30 -5.18 -3.22
CA PRO A 68 31.65 -4.98 -1.80
C PRO A 68 30.55 -4.24 -1.01
N GLY A 69 29.28 -4.38 -1.40
CA GLY A 69 28.13 -3.66 -0.83
C GLY A 69 27.07 -3.38 -1.89
N GLN A 70 25.79 -3.33 -1.50
CA GLN A 70 24.72 -2.87 -2.39
C GLN A 70 24.98 -1.41 -2.76
N ARG A 71 25.40 -1.15 -4.01
CA ARG A 71 25.76 0.20 -4.50
C ARG A 71 24.56 1.03 -4.97
N GLY A 72 23.35 0.49 -4.92
CA GLY A 72 22.15 1.14 -5.46
C GLY A 72 21.42 1.96 -4.43
N GLY A 73 20.96 3.14 -4.82
CA GLY A 73 19.96 3.89 -4.06
C GLY A 73 18.74 3.00 -3.78
N ASN A 74 18.26 3.06 -2.54
CA ASN A 74 17.00 2.43 -2.16
C ASN A 74 15.92 3.49 -2.37
N ASP A 75 15.08 3.30 -3.39
CA ASP A 75 13.86 4.09 -3.54
C ASP A 75 12.78 3.48 -2.67
N THR A 76 12.11 4.31 -1.91
CA THR A 76 10.98 3.91 -1.08
C THR A 76 9.72 4.52 -1.68
N ILE A 77 8.71 3.69 -1.94
CA ILE A 77 7.36 4.16 -2.25
C ILE A 77 6.51 4.08 -1.00
N CYS A 78 5.73 5.12 -0.73
CA CYS A 78 4.59 5.07 0.17
C CYS A 78 3.33 5.28 -0.66
N ALA A 79 2.33 4.41 -0.51
CA ALA A 79 1.12 4.45 -1.32
C ALA A 79 -0.13 4.26 -0.46
N ALA A 80 -1.19 4.99 -0.82
CA ALA A 80 -2.53 4.84 -0.30
C ALA A 80 -3.43 4.27 -1.40
N ILE A 81 -4.13 3.18 -1.09
CA ILE A 81 -5.04 2.49 -2.00
C ILE A 81 -6.41 2.31 -1.33
N SER A 82 -7.47 2.36 -2.13
CA SER A 82 -8.81 1.92 -1.71
C SER A 82 -9.38 0.95 -2.72
N ASN A 83 -10.63 0.53 -2.51
CA ASN A 83 -11.38 -0.29 -3.46
C ASN A 83 -11.54 0.37 -4.85
N HIS A 84 -11.26 1.68 -4.95
CA HIS A 84 -11.29 2.44 -6.19
C HIS A 84 -9.89 2.62 -6.82
N GLY A 85 -8.88 1.87 -6.36
CA GLY A 85 -7.51 1.91 -6.84
C GLY A 85 -6.61 2.85 -6.04
N VAL A 86 -5.53 3.31 -6.66
CA VAL A 86 -4.54 4.17 -6.01
C VAL A 86 -5.13 5.57 -5.79
N ILE A 87 -5.04 6.06 -4.54
CA ILE A 87 -5.46 7.41 -4.17
C ILE A 87 -4.30 8.38 -4.30
N HIS A 88 -3.16 8.03 -3.70
CA HIS A 88 -1.96 8.85 -3.68
C HIS A 88 -0.72 7.98 -3.50
N HIS A 89 0.41 8.40 -4.05
CA HIS A 89 1.70 7.77 -3.81
C HIS A 89 2.81 8.81 -3.78
N HIS A 90 3.87 8.52 -3.04
CA HIS A 90 5.07 9.33 -2.95
C HIS A 90 6.29 8.41 -3.07
N VAL A 91 7.25 8.80 -3.91
CA VAL A 91 8.52 8.10 -4.06
C VAL A 91 9.62 8.97 -3.49
N ALA A 92 10.41 8.43 -2.58
CA ALA A 92 11.53 9.11 -1.94
C ALA A 92 12.81 8.27 -2.04
N LEU A 93 13.94 8.95 -2.23
CA LEU A 93 15.26 8.32 -2.10
C LEU A 93 15.57 8.09 -0.62
N GLY A 94 15.93 6.86 -0.28
CA GLY A 94 16.21 6.45 1.09
C GLY A 94 14.96 6.05 1.88
N PRO A 95 15.10 5.77 3.18
CA PRO A 95 13.99 5.29 4.01
C PRO A 95 12.87 6.32 4.22
N CYS A 96 11.64 5.85 4.46
CA CYS A 96 10.58 6.73 4.94
C CYS A 96 10.87 7.16 6.38
N ASN A 97 11.00 8.47 6.59
CA ASN A 97 11.12 9.06 7.92
C ASN A 97 9.81 9.75 8.30
N THR A 98 9.70 10.20 9.54
CA THR A 98 8.49 10.87 10.06
C THR A 98 8.07 12.06 9.19
N GLN A 99 9.02 12.84 8.68
CA GLN A 99 8.71 14.00 7.84
C GLN A 99 8.13 13.58 6.47
N HIS A 100 8.66 12.52 5.86
CA HIS A 100 8.12 11.95 4.62
C HIS A 100 6.69 11.44 4.83
N LEU A 101 6.44 10.73 5.94
CA LEU A 101 5.10 10.24 6.28
C LEU A 101 4.11 11.39 6.49
N LEU A 102 4.49 12.43 7.24
CA LEU A 102 3.62 13.59 7.46
C LEU A 102 3.26 14.30 6.15
N ARG A 103 4.24 14.53 5.27
CA ARG A 103 4.00 15.12 3.95
C ARG A 103 3.07 14.26 3.10
N PHE A 104 3.25 12.93 3.15
CA PHE A 104 2.38 11.98 2.47
C PHE A 104 0.95 12.07 2.99
N LEU A 105 0.72 12.09 4.30
CA LEU A 105 -0.62 12.14 4.89
C LEU A 105 -1.36 13.44 4.55
N VAL A 106 -0.69 14.59 4.64
CA VAL A 106 -1.27 15.89 4.23
C VAL A 106 -1.66 15.87 2.74
N SER A 107 -0.78 15.33 1.90
CA SER A 107 -1.05 15.22 0.46
C SER A 107 -2.18 14.23 0.16
N LEU A 108 -2.26 13.12 0.90
CA LEU A 108 -3.34 12.14 0.80
C LEU A 108 -4.70 12.76 1.14
N GLU A 109 -4.79 13.50 2.25
CA GLU A 109 -6.02 14.17 2.67
C GLU A 109 -6.51 15.14 1.59
N MET A 110 -5.61 15.99 1.07
CA MET A 110 -5.93 16.95 0.00
C MET A 110 -6.44 16.27 -1.28
N HIS A 111 -5.78 15.19 -1.72
CA HIS A 111 -6.21 14.44 -2.91
C HIS A 111 -7.54 13.72 -2.68
N TYR A 112 -7.73 13.13 -1.50
CA TYR A 112 -8.96 12.42 -1.14
C TYR A 112 -10.17 13.38 -1.10
N LEU A 113 -10.05 14.50 -0.41
CA LEU A 113 -11.11 15.52 -0.35
C LEU A 113 -11.44 16.08 -1.74
N SER A 114 -10.43 16.34 -2.56
CA SER A 114 -10.62 16.80 -3.95
C SER A 114 -11.40 15.79 -4.80
N ARG A 115 -11.13 14.49 -4.65
CA ARG A 115 -11.88 13.43 -5.35
C ARG A 115 -13.32 13.33 -4.84
N ARG A 116 -13.51 13.42 -3.53
CA ARG A 116 -14.85 13.36 -2.91
C ARG A 116 -15.75 14.51 -3.39
N LEU A 117 -15.24 15.74 -3.41
CA LEU A 117 -15.99 16.91 -3.89
C LEU A 117 -16.37 16.80 -5.38
N LYS A 118 -15.47 16.28 -6.23
CA LYS A 118 -15.77 16.02 -7.64
C LYS A 118 -16.86 14.95 -7.80
N SER A 119 -16.80 13.87 -7.03
CA SER A 119 -17.80 12.79 -7.04
C SER A 119 -19.18 13.27 -6.59
N SER A 120 -19.25 14.05 -5.51
CA SER A 120 -20.52 14.63 -5.03
C SER A 120 -21.14 15.59 -6.04
N ARG A 121 -20.33 16.37 -6.76
CA ARG A 121 -20.81 17.27 -7.81
C ARG A 121 -21.35 16.50 -9.01
N VAL A 122 -20.79 15.34 -9.38
CA VAL A 122 -21.34 14.53 -10.48
C VAL A 122 -22.67 13.89 -10.10
N LYS A 123 -22.84 13.46 -8.83
CA LYS A 123 -24.10 12.87 -8.36
C LYS A 123 -25.29 13.84 -8.36
N SER A 124 -25.06 15.16 -8.23
CA SER A 124 -26.13 16.16 -8.27
C SER A 124 -26.66 16.47 -9.68
N TRP A 125 -26.04 15.95 -10.73
CA TRP A 125 -26.45 16.17 -12.14
C TRP A 125 -27.17 14.97 -12.76
N LEU A 126 -27.30 13.84 -12.04
CA LEU A 126 -28.11 12.71 -12.50
C LEU A 126 -29.58 12.99 -12.14
N PRO A 127 -30.50 13.08 -13.12
CA PRO A 127 -31.91 13.27 -12.82
C PRO A 127 -32.41 12.06 -12.04
N SER A 128 -33.00 12.32 -10.87
CA SER A 128 -33.75 11.33 -10.10
C SER A 128 -34.86 10.77 -10.99
N GLN A 129 -34.76 9.49 -11.36
CA GLN A 129 -35.87 8.77 -11.98
C GLN A 129 -37.01 8.71 -10.97
N THR A 130 -37.93 9.66 -11.05
CA THR A 130 -39.18 9.65 -10.30
C THR A 130 -40.09 8.58 -10.88
N THR A 131 -40.50 7.68 -9.99
CA THR A 131 -41.53 6.66 -10.14
C THR A 131 -42.73 7.17 -10.95
N GLY A 132 -42.96 6.57 -12.12
CA GLY A 132 -44.19 6.71 -12.88
C GLY A 132 -45.09 5.52 -12.60
N ALA A 133 -46.06 5.71 -11.70
CA ALA A 133 -47.24 4.86 -11.61
C ALA A 133 -48.00 4.89 -12.97
N GLY A 134 -48.47 3.74 -13.42
CA GLY A 134 -49.19 3.64 -14.68
C GLY A 134 -49.90 2.31 -14.87
N GLN A 135 -51.13 2.26 -14.35
CA GLN A 135 -52.29 1.41 -14.68
C GLN A 135 -52.24 -0.09 -14.41
#